data_AF-A0A7X7WGD5-F1
#
_entry.id   AF-A0A7X7WGD5-F1
#
_cell.length_a   1.000
_cell.length_b   1.000
_cell.length_c   1.000
_cell.angle_alpha   90.00
_cell.angle_beta   90.00
_cell.angle_gamma   90.00
#
_symmetry.space_group_name_H-M   'P 1'
#
loop_
_entity.id
_entity.type
_entity.pdbx_description
1 polymer ?
#
loop_
_entity_poly.entity_id
_entity_poly.type
_entity_poly.pdbx_seq_one_letter_code
_entity_poly.pdbx_strand_id
1 'polypeptide(L)'
;MKKILLILFAAAGLFLAIYGCSEKITGTPNKDISVGVIPYQPQLAYGDSIKFYALVFNTNNRAVNWYVNNDSAGNDSLGRIIAINDTSAWYYSPPIYAPVTFDSVVIKAVSRADTSKSGVASAVLRSASVIFVDSAGGSDTNGKGTIFHPYRTITKALSTGIISDGDTVKVGPGSYTAGEFFPLAIPHRVTIRGAGVNSTRIIAPNSNNYSSSAFQLNVDYAAIRNLTVSGNDKNGVAINSAALHDSVHLYIDSCVITDCYVGIVISAPLKSPNYFDIRDNIIRDCNYGIVTTVVRSKAAISNTRFIGCDSAAISVGDSISGADDSTSLQLTNNYFSGCYYGVRLKKGHAVFAADTLTDMIAAGIRIEQDGNAFLGSNNSHGNNYFGTGFSSTIRCIYNLSPDTIYAQYNTWPSADSSTLDTEYIYDDDENGSSGAVIFLPVGE
;
A
#
# COMPACT_ATOMS: atom_id res chain seq x y z
N MET A 1 12.86 -17.30 -22.10
CA MET A 1 14.23 -16.74 -22.15
C MET A 1 14.27 -15.44 -21.35
N LYS A 2 14.47 -15.53 -20.02
CA LYS A 2 14.51 -14.35 -19.13
C LYS A 2 15.94 -13.81 -19.10
N LYS A 3 16.14 -12.59 -19.59
CA LYS A 3 17.39 -11.83 -19.43
C LYS A 3 17.49 -11.39 -17.97
N ILE A 4 18.40 -12.00 -17.23
CA ILE A 4 18.76 -11.60 -15.86
C ILE A 4 19.73 -10.42 -16.00
N LEU A 5 19.29 -9.25 -15.57
CA LEU A 5 20.10 -8.04 -15.51
C LEU A 5 20.99 -8.14 -14.25
N LEU A 6 22.28 -8.39 -14.46
CA LEU A 6 23.30 -8.37 -13.41
C LEU A 6 23.50 -6.91 -12.96
N ILE A 7 23.09 -6.57 -11.74
CA ILE A 7 23.49 -5.33 -11.07
C ILE A 7 24.82 -5.61 -10.37
N LEU A 8 25.93 -5.15 -10.96
CA LEU A 8 27.24 -5.10 -10.30
C LEU A 8 27.19 -4.05 -9.19
N PHE A 9 27.25 -4.47 -7.93
CA PHE A 9 27.71 -3.60 -6.86
C PHE A 9 29.23 -3.50 -6.92
N ALA A 10 29.72 -2.32 -7.29
CA ALA A 10 31.12 -1.95 -7.23
C ALA A 10 31.53 -1.74 -5.77
N ALA A 11 32.37 -2.64 -5.25
CA ALA A 11 33.19 -2.40 -4.06
C ALA A 11 34.47 -3.22 -4.18
N ALA A 12 35.33 -2.87 -5.14
CA ALA A 12 36.70 -3.35 -5.19
C ALA A 12 37.61 -2.21 -4.76
N GLY A 13 37.92 -2.20 -3.46
CA GLY A 13 39.01 -1.44 -2.90
C GLY A 13 40.31 -1.82 -3.61
N LEU A 14 40.97 -0.80 -4.11
CA LEU A 14 42.28 -0.81 -4.74
C LEU A 14 43.31 -1.51 -3.82
N PHE A 15 43.92 -2.60 -4.26
CA PHE A 15 45.19 -3.08 -3.70
C PHE A 15 46.13 -3.52 -4.82
N LEU A 16 47.28 -2.83 -4.87
CA LEU A 16 48.35 -2.95 -5.84
C LEU A 16 48.83 -4.40 -6.02
N ALA A 17 48.95 -4.82 -7.27
CA ALA A 17 49.77 -5.96 -7.65
C ALA A 17 51.25 -5.55 -7.65
N ILE A 18 52.06 -6.21 -6.83
CA ILE A 18 53.52 -6.17 -6.93
C ILE A 18 53.97 -7.53 -7.47
N TYR A 19 54.45 -7.55 -8.72
CA TYR A 19 55.21 -8.67 -9.27
C TYR A 19 56.55 -8.73 -8.55
N GLY A 20 56.85 -9.86 -7.90
CA GLY A 20 58.07 -10.07 -7.14
C GLY A 20 58.57 -11.50 -7.27
N CYS A 21 59.85 -11.59 -7.63
CA CYS A 21 60.65 -12.74 -8.06
C CYS A 21 60.64 -13.98 -7.13
N SER A 22 60.97 -15.14 -7.70
CA SER A 22 61.17 -16.39 -6.98
C SER A 22 62.49 -16.39 -6.20
N GLU A 23 62.42 -16.36 -4.87
CA GLU A 23 63.52 -16.76 -4.00
C GLU A 23 63.12 -17.97 -3.15
N LYS A 24 63.97 -19.00 -3.19
CA LYS A 24 63.82 -20.23 -2.43
C LYS A 24 64.35 -19.98 -1.01
N ILE A 25 63.48 -19.49 -0.12
CA ILE A 25 63.82 -19.29 1.30
C ILE A 25 63.57 -20.59 2.07
N THR A 26 64.65 -21.13 2.63
CA THR A 26 64.65 -22.24 3.59
C THR A 26 64.40 -21.66 4.98
N GLY A 27 63.27 -22.02 5.60
CA GLY A 27 62.95 -21.84 7.02
C GLY A 27 62.94 -20.40 7.58
N THR A 28 61.77 -19.76 7.65
CA THR A 28 61.50 -18.64 8.57
C THR A 28 60.07 -18.68 9.12
N PRO A 29 59.81 -18.09 10.31
CA PRO A 29 58.63 -18.31 11.16
C PRO A 29 57.35 -17.74 10.55
N ASN A 30 56.21 -18.39 10.85
CA ASN A 30 54.83 -17.98 10.56
C ASN A 30 54.68 -16.69 9.74
N LYS A 31 54.59 -16.83 8.41
CA LYS A 31 54.06 -15.75 7.56
C LYS A 31 52.64 -15.47 8.08
N ASP A 32 52.33 -14.23 8.43
CA ASP A 32 51.04 -13.88 9.02
C ASP A 32 49.90 -14.15 8.02
N ILE A 33 49.28 -15.33 8.12
CA ILE A 33 48.20 -15.77 7.24
C ILE A 33 46.98 -14.89 7.51
N SER A 34 46.40 -14.34 6.43
CA SER A 34 45.18 -13.55 6.48
C SER A 34 44.08 -14.23 5.69
N VAL A 35 42.86 -14.19 6.24
CA VAL A 35 41.67 -14.81 5.65
C VAL A 35 40.53 -13.78 5.66
N GLY A 36 39.94 -13.54 4.49
CA GLY A 36 38.70 -12.77 4.32
C GLY A 36 37.58 -13.66 3.79
N VAL A 37 36.32 -13.27 4.02
CA VAL A 37 35.14 -13.94 3.46
C VAL A 37 34.28 -12.91 2.73
N ILE A 38 33.91 -13.20 1.49
CA ILE A 38 33.01 -12.36 0.69
C ILE A 38 31.84 -13.19 0.13
N PRO A 39 30.64 -12.61 0.00
CA PRO A 39 30.25 -11.24 0.42
C PRO A 39 30.23 -11.05 1.95
N TYR A 40 30.52 -9.83 2.45
CA TYR A 40 30.66 -9.57 3.90
C TYR A 40 29.32 -9.51 4.66
N GLN A 41 28.27 -8.99 4.02
CA GLN A 41 26.90 -8.92 4.59
C GLN A 41 25.79 -9.12 3.53
N PRO A 42 25.67 -10.31 2.94
CA PRO A 42 24.59 -10.56 1.99
C PRO A 42 23.21 -10.60 2.67
N GLN A 43 22.19 -10.20 1.92
CA GLN A 43 20.78 -10.38 2.25
C GLN A 43 20.27 -11.62 1.51
N LEU A 44 19.65 -12.57 2.22
CA LEU A 44 19.16 -13.82 1.66
C LEU A 44 17.81 -14.19 2.28
N ALA A 45 16.88 -14.73 1.49
CA ALA A 45 15.63 -15.24 2.06
C ALA A 45 15.83 -16.60 2.75
N TYR A 46 14.98 -16.95 3.71
CA TYR A 46 14.93 -18.34 4.21
C TYR A 46 14.61 -19.32 3.08
N GLY A 47 15.29 -20.47 3.06
CA GLY A 47 15.19 -21.48 2.01
C GLY A 47 16.03 -21.21 0.74
N ASP A 48 16.54 -19.99 0.55
CA ASP A 48 17.44 -19.68 -0.56
C ASP A 48 18.89 -20.09 -0.28
N SER A 49 19.74 -19.96 -1.30
CA SER A 49 21.18 -20.22 -1.18
C SER A 49 22.03 -19.11 -1.77
N ILE A 50 23.24 -18.94 -1.21
CA ILE A 50 24.23 -17.98 -1.71
C ILE A 50 25.64 -18.57 -1.63
N LYS A 51 26.49 -18.18 -2.59
CA LYS A 51 27.88 -18.63 -2.65
C LYS A 51 28.80 -17.65 -1.92
N PHE A 52 29.69 -18.19 -1.11
CA PHE A 52 30.77 -17.47 -0.44
C PHE A 52 32.15 -17.85 -1.00
N TYR A 53 33.09 -16.91 -0.89
CA TYR A 53 34.49 -17.09 -1.25
C TYR A 53 35.39 -16.70 -0.08
N ALA A 54 36.42 -17.51 0.17
CA ALA A 54 37.50 -17.21 1.10
C ALA A 54 38.69 -16.61 0.33
N LEU A 55 39.18 -15.47 0.81
CA LEU A 55 40.39 -14.82 0.32
C LEU A 55 41.53 -15.16 1.27
N VAL A 56 42.41 -16.10 0.88
CA VAL A 56 43.52 -16.57 1.71
C VAL A 56 44.85 -16.07 1.15
N PHE A 57 45.62 -15.36 1.98
CA PHE A 57 46.91 -14.78 1.64
C PHE A 57 48.03 -15.34 2.50
N ASN A 58 49.27 -15.10 2.08
CA ASN A 58 50.47 -15.40 2.87
C ASN A 58 50.67 -16.89 3.20
N THR A 59 50.11 -17.79 2.40
CA THR A 59 50.36 -19.24 2.44
C THR A 59 50.21 -19.85 1.05
N ASN A 60 50.90 -20.96 0.81
CA ASN A 60 50.71 -21.78 -0.39
C ASN A 60 49.48 -22.68 -0.29
N ASN A 61 49.09 -23.10 0.93
CA ASN A 61 47.88 -23.86 1.16
C ASN A 61 46.71 -22.90 1.40
N ARG A 62 45.89 -22.69 0.36
CA ARG A 62 44.73 -21.77 0.39
C ARG A 62 43.43 -22.42 0.83
N ALA A 63 43.43 -23.71 1.16
CA ALA A 63 42.22 -24.43 1.51
C ALA A 63 41.68 -23.97 2.88
N VAL A 64 40.35 -23.92 3.01
CA VAL A 64 39.66 -23.55 4.27
C VAL A 64 38.66 -24.60 4.73
N ASN A 65 38.34 -24.56 6.01
CA ASN A 65 37.19 -25.24 6.60
C ASN A 65 36.09 -24.22 6.89
N TRP A 66 34.85 -24.55 6.49
CA TRP A 66 33.70 -23.65 6.60
C TRP A 66 32.82 -24.00 7.81
N TYR A 67 32.32 -22.95 8.47
CA TYR A 67 31.45 -23.04 9.65
C TYR A 67 30.29 -22.06 9.54
N VAL A 68 29.15 -22.41 10.16
CA VAL A 68 27.99 -21.53 10.38
C VAL A 68 27.80 -21.35 11.89
N ASN A 69 27.92 -20.13 12.41
CA ASN A 69 27.91 -19.86 13.87
C ASN A 69 28.83 -20.78 14.70
N ASN A 70 30.01 -21.12 14.14
CA ASN A 70 30.99 -22.07 14.69
C ASN A 70 30.63 -23.56 14.60
N ASP A 71 29.47 -23.93 14.07
CA ASP A 71 29.16 -25.32 13.74
C ASP A 71 29.83 -25.71 12.41
N SER A 72 30.61 -26.79 12.43
CA SER A 72 31.28 -27.28 11.22
C SER A 72 30.24 -27.67 10.17
N ALA A 73 30.33 -27.08 8.97
CA ALA A 73 29.34 -27.21 7.90
C ALA A 73 27.90 -26.77 8.24
N GLY A 74 27.65 -26.23 9.44
CA GLY A 74 26.32 -25.83 9.91
C GLY A 74 25.39 -27.01 10.27
N ASN A 75 24.10 -26.74 10.38
CA ASN A 75 23.08 -27.72 10.76
C ASN A 75 21.71 -27.36 10.16
N ASP A 76 20.69 -28.18 10.35
CA ASP A 76 19.38 -27.96 9.72
C ASP A 76 18.62 -26.76 10.30
N SER A 77 18.96 -26.32 11.52
CA SER A 77 18.36 -25.14 12.16
C SER A 77 19.03 -23.84 11.76
N LEU A 78 20.35 -23.85 11.54
CA LEU A 78 21.14 -22.67 11.17
C LEU A 78 21.42 -22.55 9.67
N GLY A 79 21.11 -23.58 8.89
CA GLY A 79 21.52 -23.71 7.51
C GLY A 79 22.84 -24.47 7.36
N ARG A 80 23.07 -25.01 6.16
CA ARG A 80 24.23 -25.82 5.82
C ARG A 80 25.16 -25.07 4.89
N ILE A 81 26.47 -25.16 5.12
CA ILE A 81 27.49 -24.66 4.21
C ILE A 81 28.28 -25.82 3.59
N ILE A 82 28.24 -25.94 2.26
CA ILE A 82 28.82 -27.04 1.49
C ILE A 82 29.97 -26.50 0.63
N ALA A 83 31.19 -26.96 0.92
CA ALA A 83 32.37 -26.61 0.14
C ALA A 83 32.26 -27.14 -1.29
N ILE A 84 32.58 -26.28 -2.26
CA ILE A 84 32.62 -26.60 -3.69
C ILE A 84 34.07 -26.91 -4.10
N ASN A 85 35.01 -26.15 -3.53
CA ASN A 85 36.44 -26.30 -3.70
C ASN A 85 37.16 -25.68 -2.49
N ASP A 86 38.49 -25.59 -2.54
CA ASP A 86 39.35 -25.12 -1.45
C ASP A 86 38.98 -23.74 -0.88
N THR A 87 38.37 -22.86 -1.67
CA THR A 87 38.11 -21.46 -1.27
C THR A 87 36.67 -21.00 -1.52
N SER A 88 35.75 -21.88 -1.91
CA SER A 88 34.36 -21.47 -2.12
C SER A 88 33.36 -22.51 -1.62
N ALA A 89 32.20 -22.03 -1.16
CA ALA A 89 31.13 -22.85 -0.63
C ALA A 89 29.75 -22.27 -0.91
N TRP A 90 28.75 -23.13 -1.05
CA TRP A 90 27.34 -22.74 -1.05
C TRP A 90 26.80 -22.80 0.37
N TYR A 91 26.25 -21.69 0.85
CA TYR A 91 25.42 -21.67 2.05
C TYR A 91 23.95 -21.81 1.64
N TYR A 92 23.26 -22.77 2.26
CA TYR A 92 21.84 -23.04 2.10
C TYR A 92 21.13 -22.62 3.38
N SER A 93 20.32 -21.57 3.29
CA SER A 93 19.51 -21.07 4.39
C SER A 93 18.46 -22.10 4.78
N PRO A 94 18.17 -22.29 6.08
CA PRO A 94 17.14 -23.24 6.48
C PRO A 94 15.78 -22.77 5.94
N PRO A 95 14.92 -23.70 5.52
CA PRO A 95 13.55 -23.38 5.14
C PRO A 95 12.71 -22.94 6.35
N ILE A 96 11.68 -22.12 6.12
CA ILE A 96 10.72 -21.75 7.17
C ILE A 96 9.81 -22.95 7.46
N TYR A 97 10.09 -23.70 8.54
CA TYR A 97 9.21 -24.78 9.01
C TYR A 97 8.84 -24.71 10.50
N ALA A 98 9.31 -23.71 11.25
CA ALA A 98 9.07 -23.57 12.70
C ALA A 98 9.39 -22.11 13.12
N PRO A 99 9.08 -21.63 14.35
CA PRO A 99 9.33 -20.24 14.68
C PRO A 99 10.81 -19.91 14.47
N VAL A 100 11.05 -18.97 13.57
CA VAL A 100 12.38 -18.42 13.31
C VAL A 100 12.87 -17.84 14.63
N THR A 101 14.12 -18.08 15.03
CA THR A 101 14.69 -17.58 16.31
C THR A 101 15.92 -16.68 16.12
N PHE A 102 16.35 -16.49 14.88
CA PHE A 102 17.52 -15.70 14.50
C PHE A 102 17.31 -15.13 13.10
N ASP A 103 17.93 -14.00 12.78
CA ASP A 103 17.86 -13.36 11.47
C ASP A 103 19.24 -13.12 10.86
N SER A 104 20.28 -13.72 11.44
CA SER A 104 21.61 -13.70 10.87
C SER A 104 22.44 -14.90 11.33
N VAL A 105 23.38 -15.29 10.48
CA VAL A 105 24.40 -16.29 10.78
C VAL A 105 25.78 -15.76 10.41
N VAL A 106 26.78 -16.21 11.15
CA VAL A 106 28.20 -15.95 10.88
C VAL A 106 28.74 -17.08 10.02
N ILE A 107 29.18 -16.75 8.82
CA ILE A 107 29.91 -17.65 7.94
C ILE A 107 31.39 -17.47 8.21
N LYS A 108 32.05 -18.50 8.73
CA LYS A 108 33.46 -18.47 9.12
C LYS A 108 34.27 -19.42 8.25
N ALA A 109 35.36 -18.91 7.67
CA ALA A 109 36.36 -19.70 6.97
C ALA A 109 37.63 -19.78 7.83
N VAL A 110 38.05 -20.98 8.21
CA VAL A 110 39.28 -21.24 8.98
C VAL A 110 40.34 -21.80 8.04
N SER A 111 41.54 -21.24 8.04
CA SER A 111 42.65 -21.71 7.21
C SER A 111 43.05 -23.15 7.58
N ARG A 112 43.26 -24.01 6.57
CA ARG A 112 43.86 -25.34 6.79
C ARG A 112 45.37 -25.28 6.99
N ALA A 113 46.02 -24.18 6.62
CA ALA A 113 47.45 -23.98 6.84
C ALA A 113 47.78 -23.58 8.28
N ASP A 114 46.87 -22.84 8.93
CA ASP A 114 46.97 -22.43 10.33
C ASP A 114 45.55 -22.24 10.89
N THR A 115 45.12 -23.14 11.76
CA THR A 115 43.76 -23.15 12.30
C THR A 115 43.49 -22.02 13.29
N SER A 116 44.51 -21.26 13.70
CA SER A 116 44.34 -20.03 14.48
C SER A 116 43.88 -18.83 13.63
N LYS A 117 43.90 -18.95 12.29
CA LYS A 117 43.59 -17.86 11.37
C LYS A 117 42.25 -18.10 10.67
N SER A 118 41.38 -17.09 10.70
CA SER A 118 40.04 -17.18 10.10
C SER A 118 39.51 -15.84 9.64
N GLY A 119 38.61 -15.87 8.66
CA GLY A 119 37.81 -14.73 8.22
C GLY A 119 36.33 -15.00 8.45
N VAL A 120 35.54 -13.94 8.56
CA VAL A 120 34.09 -14.04 8.79
C VAL A 120 33.30 -13.13 7.87
N ALA A 121 32.08 -13.54 7.56
CA ALA A 121 31.01 -12.73 6.98
C ALA A 121 29.71 -12.96 7.78
N SER A 122 28.78 -12.00 7.76
CA SER A 122 27.50 -12.12 8.45
C SER A 122 26.36 -12.13 7.43
N ALA A 123 25.77 -13.29 7.17
CA ALA A 123 24.61 -13.40 6.30
C ALA A 123 23.36 -12.97 7.06
N VAL A 124 22.58 -12.04 6.50
CA VAL A 124 21.28 -11.63 7.03
C VAL A 124 20.19 -12.44 6.35
N LEU A 125 19.32 -13.04 7.18
CA LEU A 125 18.21 -13.86 6.73
C LEU A 125 16.90 -13.10 6.87
N ARG A 126 16.13 -13.06 5.78
CA ARG A 126 14.84 -12.37 5.69
C ARG A 126 13.72 -13.35 5.37
N SER A 127 12.52 -13.07 5.85
CA SER A 127 11.33 -13.69 5.30
C SER A 127 11.17 -13.25 3.85
N ALA A 128 10.98 -14.19 2.93
CA ALA A 128 10.75 -13.86 1.53
C ALA A 128 9.54 -12.93 1.41
N SER A 129 9.69 -11.84 0.65
CA SER A 129 8.65 -10.87 0.35
C SER A 129 8.00 -10.18 1.57
N VAL A 130 8.68 -10.14 2.72
CA VAL A 130 8.18 -9.43 3.91
C VAL A 130 9.26 -8.56 4.53
N ILE A 131 8.93 -7.30 4.77
CA ILE A 131 9.75 -6.34 5.51
C ILE A 131 9.00 -5.89 6.75
N PHE A 132 9.66 -5.90 7.91
CA PHE A 132 9.06 -5.53 9.18
C PHE A 132 9.46 -4.11 9.61
N VAL A 133 8.48 -3.36 10.10
CA VAL A 133 8.62 -2.01 10.65
C VAL A 133 7.99 -1.94 12.03
N ASP A 134 8.71 -1.40 13.00
CA ASP A 134 8.25 -1.19 14.37
C ASP A 134 8.72 0.19 14.84
N SER A 135 7.79 1.11 15.10
CA SER A 135 8.16 2.47 15.48
C SER A 135 8.77 2.60 16.87
N ALA A 136 8.52 1.63 17.76
CA ALA A 136 9.02 1.63 19.13
C ALA A 136 10.32 0.82 19.26
N GLY A 137 10.37 -0.37 18.66
CA GLY A 137 11.50 -1.31 18.77
C GLY A 137 12.48 -1.29 17.59
N GLY A 138 12.14 -0.67 16.47
CA GLY A 138 12.94 -0.69 15.25
C GLY A 138 14.09 0.33 15.21
N SER A 139 14.98 0.16 14.24
CA SER A 139 16.08 1.09 13.98
C SER A 139 16.28 1.31 12.46
N ASP A 140 16.39 2.55 12.02
CA ASP A 140 16.70 2.84 10.61
C ASP A 140 18.20 2.77 10.29
N THR A 141 19.03 2.77 11.33
CA THR A 141 20.49 2.66 11.23
C THR A 141 20.96 1.21 11.33
N ASN A 142 20.44 0.48 12.32
CA ASN A 142 20.88 -0.89 12.64
C ASN A 142 19.84 -1.95 12.27
N GLY A 143 18.60 -1.55 11.96
CA GLY A 143 17.56 -2.47 11.55
C GLY A 143 17.88 -3.09 10.19
N LYS A 144 17.37 -4.30 10.00
CA LYS A 144 17.58 -5.13 8.80
C LYS A 144 16.28 -5.38 8.06
N GLY A 145 15.14 -4.92 8.58
CA GLY A 145 13.80 -5.19 8.04
C GLY A 145 13.29 -6.60 8.35
N THR A 146 13.93 -7.30 9.28
CA THR A 146 13.56 -8.64 9.74
C THR A 146 12.63 -8.52 10.94
N ILE A 147 11.97 -9.62 11.33
CA ILE A 147 11.12 -9.61 12.52
C ILE A 147 11.89 -9.32 13.83
N PHE A 148 13.18 -9.67 13.88
CA PHE A 148 14.04 -9.49 15.05
C PHE A 148 14.75 -8.14 15.09
N HIS A 149 15.04 -7.58 13.92
CA HIS A 149 15.65 -6.26 13.77
C HIS A 149 14.86 -5.47 12.73
N PRO A 150 13.63 -5.04 13.07
CA PRO A 150 12.78 -4.27 12.15
C PRO A 150 13.37 -2.89 11.86
N TYR A 151 12.96 -2.29 10.75
CA TYR A 151 13.18 -0.85 10.55
C TYR A 151 12.29 -0.05 11.49
N ARG A 152 12.67 1.20 11.80
CA ARG A 152 11.88 2.06 12.67
C ARG A 152 10.77 2.78 11.89
N THR A 153 11.09 3.20 10.67
CA THR A 153 10.18 3.99 9.82
C THR A 153 9.74 3.21 8.59
N ILE A 154 8.52 3.52 8.14
CA ILE A 154 7.98 3.04 6.86
C ILE A 154 8.79 3.65 5.71
N THR A 155 9.22 4.91 5.86
CA THR A 155 10.12 5.61 4.94
C THR A 155 11.39 4.80 4.66
N LYS A 156 12.03 4.24 5.70
CA LYS A 156 13.20 3.38 5.51
C LYS A 156 12.84 2.11 4.77
N ALA A 157 11.75 1.46 5.14
CA ALA A 157 11.30 0.22 4.50
C ALA A 157 10.96 0.39 3.01
N LEU A 158 10.49 1.58 2.61
CA LEU A 158 10.16 1.92 1.23
C LEU A 158 11.35 2.38 0.38
N SER A 159 12.54 2.53 0.97
CA SER A 159 13.71 3.04 0.25
C SER A 159 14.22 2.08 -0.85
N THR A 160 14.75 2.67 -1.92
CA THR A 160 15.29 1.92 -3.05
C THR A 160 16.44 1.00 -2.62
N GLY A 161 16.47 -0.23 -3.16
CA GLY A 161 17.45 -1.25 -2.79
C GLY A 161 17.09 -2.08 -1.54
N ILE A 162 15.97 -1.76 -0.87
CA ILE A 162 15.41 -2.57 0.21
C ILE A 162 14.14 -3.30 -0.26
N ILE A 163 13.19 -2.54 -0.79
CA ILE A 163 11.88 -3.01 -1.26
C ILE A 163 11.96 -3.53 -2.69
N SER A 164 11.23 -4.60 -2.99
CA SER A 164 11.08 -5.22 -4.31
C SER A 164 9.60 -5.44 -4.65
N ASP A 165 9.30 -5.64 -5.93
CA ASP A 165 7.96 -6.00 -6.41
C ASP A 165 7.43 -7.24 -5.70
N GLY A 166 6.18 -7.17 -5.21
CA GLY A 166 5.51 -8.25 -4.49
C GLY A 166 5.77 -8.25 -2.98
N ASP A 167 6.64 -7.37 -2.47
CA ASP A 167 6.90 -7.27 -1.04
C ASP A 167 5.68 -6.74 -0.26
N THR A 168 5.52 -7.26 0.95
CA THR A 168 4.62 -6.71 1.96
C THR A 168 5.43 -6.08 3.09
N VAL A 169 5.22 -4.78 3.32
CA VAL A 169 5.72 -4.09 4.51
C VAL A 169 4.72 -4.29 5.64
N LYS A 170 5.08 -5.13 6.61
CA LYS A 170 4.32 -5.34 7.85
C LYS A 170 4.67 -4.25 8.85
N VAL A 171 3.71 -3.38 9.11
CA VAL A 171 3.84 -2.25 10.03
C VAL A 171 3.23 -2.67 11.37
N GLY A 172 4.07 -2.70 12.40
CA GLY A 172 3.69 -3.08 13.75
C GLY A 172 2.69 -2.12 14.40
N PRO A 173 2.22 -2.45 15.61
CA PRO A 173 1.44 -1.52 16.42
C PRO A 173 2.25 -0.26 16.74
N GLY A 174 1.60 0.90 16.70
CA GLY A 174 2.23 2.17 17.03
C GLY A 174 1.69 3.35 16.22
N SER A 175 2.15 4.53 16.58
CA SER A 175 1.94 5.76 15.80
C SER A 175 3.16 6.02 14.92
N TYR A 176 2.92 6.27 13.65
CA TYR A 176 3.96 6.52 12.63
C TYR A 176 3.85 7.96 12.16
N THR A 177 4.77 8.78 12.65
CA THR A 177 4.87 10.22 12.35
C THR A 177 6.33 10.70 12.46
N ALA A 178 7.01 10.38 13.57
CA ALA A 178 8.34 10.86 13.85
C ALA A 178 9.41 10.17 12.99
N GLY A 179 10.06 10.95 12.12
CA GLY A 179 11.07 10.46 11.19
C GLY A 179 10.51 9.88 9.89
N GLU A 180 9.19 9.91 9.70
CA GLU A 180 8.59 9.61 8.41
C GLU A 180 8.74 10.81 7.46
N PHE A 181 8.93 10.52 6.18
CA PHE A 181 8.91 11.51 5.10
C PHE A 181 7.62 11.33 4.29
N PHE A 182 6.70 12.27 4.45
CA PHE A 182 5.40 12.24 3.78
C PHE A 182 5.43 13.03 2.46
N PRO A 183 4.67 12.60 1.43
CA PRO A 183 3.81 11.41 1.42
C PRO A 183 4.60 10.10 1.37
N LEU A 184 4.08 9.06 2.02
CA LEU A 184 4.59 7.70 1.89
C LEU A 184 4.18 7.15 0.52
N ALA A 185 5.07 7.30 -0.46
CA ALA A 185 4.84 6.83 -1.82
C ALA A 185 5.06 5.32 -1.91
N ILE A 186 3.99 4.58 -2.26
CA ILE A 186 4.03 3.12 -2.31
C ILE A 186 4.58 2.66 -3.67
N PRO A 187 5.64 1.84 -3.70
CA PRO A 187 6.22 1.34 -4.95
C PRO A 187 5.32 0.33 -5.68
N HIS A 188 5.71 0.01 -6.91
CA HIS A 188 5.00 -0.93 -7.77
C HIS A 188 4.85 -2.29 -7.09
N ARG A 189 3.63 -2.86 -7.10
CA ARG A 189 3.30 -4.17 -6.51
C ARG A 189 3.68 -4.32 -5.03
N VAL A 190 3.76 -3.23 -4.27
CA VAL A 190 4.04 -3.27 -2.83
C VAL A 190 2.76 -3.08 -2.04
N THR A 191 2.60 -3.87 -0.97
CA THR A 191 1.53 -3.72 0.01
C THR A 191 2.08 -3.21 1.33
N ILE A 192 1.50 -2.13 1.87
CA ILE A 192 1.64 -1.78 3.28
C ILE A 192 0.51 -2.45 4.06
N ARG A 193 0.85 -3.20 5.12
CA ARG A 193 -0.13 -3.86 5.97
C ARG A 193 0.12 -3.54 7.44
N GLY A 194 -0.83 -2.87 8.09
CA GLY A 194 -0.79 -2.65 9.53
C GLY A 194 -1.13 -3.90 10.34
N ALA A 195 -0.79 -3.84 11.63
CA ALA A 195 -1.14 -4.87 12.61
C ALA A 195 -2.64 -4.87 12.95
N GLY A 196 -3.37 -3.82 12.60
CA GLY A 196 -4.79 -3.64 12.87
C GLY A 196 -5.18 -2.17 12.81
N VAL A 197 -6.41 -1.87 12.42
CA VAL A 197 -6.91 -0.48 12.39
C VAL A 197 -6.84 0.20 13.77
N ASN A 198 -7.01 -0.56 14.86
CA ASN A 198 -6.89 -0.04 16.23
C ASN A 198 -5.45 -0.03 16.78
N SER A 199 -4.49 -0.58 16.03
CA SER A 199 -3.12 -0.84 16.50
C SER A 199 -2.09 -0.01 15.74
N THR A 200 -2.26 0.16 14.44
CA THR A 200 -1.31 0.86 13.56
C THR A 200 -1.94 2.14 13.05
N ARG A 201 -1.40 3.29 13.46
CA ARG A 201 -1.90 4.61 13.06
C ARG A 201 -0.83 5.42 12.35
N ILE A 202 -1.12 5.84 11.12
CA ILE A 202 -0.28 6.73 10.33
C ILE A 202 -0.79 8.16 10.51
N ILE A 203 0.08 9.05 10.95
CA ILE A 203 -0.26 10.44 11.28
C ILE A 203 0.66 11.36 10.48
N ALA A 204 0.14 11.89 9.38
CA ALA A 204 0.86 12.88 8.60
C ALA A 204 0.90 14.21 9.38
N PRO A 205 2.05 14.93 9.41
CA PRO A 205 2.17 16.20 10.11
C PRO A 205 1.30 17.28 9.45
N ASN A 206 0.81 18.26 10.20
CA ASN A 206 0.03 19.38 9.66
C ASN A 206 0.89 20.22 8.69
N SER A 207 0.33 20.61 7.55
CA SER A 207 0.92 21.60 6.65
C SER A 207 -0.20 22.30 5.88
N ASN A 208 -0.03 23.58 5.57
CA ASN A 208 -0.98 24.42 4.83
C ASN A 208 -1.12 24.09 3.33
N ASN A 209 -0.72 22.90 2.88
CA ASN A 209 -0.73 22.50 1.48
C ASN A 209 -1.70 21.33 1.27
N TYR A 210 -2.89 21.63 0.73
CA TYR A 210 -3.96 20.69 0.39
C TYR A 210 -3.57 19.64 -0.66
N SER A 211 -2.38 19.73 -1.26
CA SER A 211 -1.83 18.71 -2.17
C SER A 211 -1.00 17.62 -1.46
N SER A 212 -0.78 17.73 -0.14
CA SER A 212 -0.03 16.75 0.66
C SER A 212 -0.96 15.65 1.21
N SER A 213 -0.53 14.38 1.10
CA SER A 213 -1.23 13.22 1.66
C SER A 213 -0.36 12.39 2.61
N ALA A 214 -0.98 11.52 3.43
CA ALA A 214 -0.22 10.55 4.22
C ALA A 214 0.33 9.43 3.32
N PHE A 215 -0.52 8.89 2.46
CA PHE A 215 -0.12 7.90 1.46
C PHE A 215 -0.26 8.44 0.05
N GLN A 216 0.62 7.97 -0.82
CA GLN A 216 0.53 8.23 -2.25
C GLN A 216 0.60 6.91 -3.04
N LEU A 217 -0.47 6.61 -3.76
CA LEU A 217 -0.62 5.41 -4.59
C LEU A 217 -0.67 5.85 -6.07
N ASN A 218 0.43 5.62 -6.79
CA ASN A 218 0.60 6.15 -8.16
C ASN A 218 0.93 5.08 -9.20
N VAL A 219 1.19 3.85 -8.76
CA VAL A 219 1.80 2.79 -9.56
C VAL A 219 1.03 1.49 -9.37
N ASP A 220 1.03 0.65 -10.40
CA ASP A 220 0.18 -0.55 -10.47
C ASP A 220 0.40 -1.49 -9.28
N TYR A 221 -0.70 -2.00 -8.73
CA TYR A 221 -0.79 -2.85 -7.55
C TYR A 221 -0.18 -2.29 -6.25
N ALA A 222 0.00 -0.98 -6.14
CA ALA A 222 0.24 -0.36 -4.84
C ALA A 222 -1.00 -0.49 -3.94
N ALA A 223 -0.79 -0.89 -2.68
CA ALA A 223 -1.88 -1.17 -1.76
C ALA A 223 -1.58 -0.75 -0.32
N ILE A 224 -2.62 -0.33 0.39
CA ILE A 224 -2.62 -0.16 1.86
C ILE A 224 -3.73 -1.00 2.48
N ARG A 225 -3.42 -1.67 3.61
CA ARG A 225 -4.35 -2.57 4.30
C ARG A 225 -4.26 -2.51 5.81
N ASN A 226 -5.39 -2.69 6.49
CA ASN A 226 -5.47 -3.01 7.92
C ASN A 226 -4.76 -1.99 8.84
N LEU A 227 -4.93 -0.70 8.56
CA LEU A 227 -4.32 0.41 9.32
C LEU A 227 -5.27 1.61 9.39
N THR A 228 -4.98 2.53 10.30
CA THR A 228 -5.65 3.83 10.38
C THR A 228 -4.78 4.93 9.77
N VAL A 229 -5.38 5.80 8.96
CA VAL A 229 -4.79 7.03 8.43
C VAL A 229 -5.52 8.23 9.02
N SER A 230 -4.77 9.24 9.46
CA SER A 230 -5.35 10.48 10.01
C SER A 230 -4.47 11.71 9.78
N GLY A 231 -5.06 12.91 9.69
CA GLY A 231 -4.33 14.17 9.54
C GLY A 231 -5.25 15.39 9.34
N ASN A 232 -5.46 16.15 10.41
CA ASN A 232 -6.56 17.12 10.62
C ASN A 232 -6.72 18.20 9.54
N ASP A 233 -5.68 18.51 8.74
CA ASP A 233 -5.72 19.54 7.68
C ASP A 233 -5.36 19.00 6.28
N LYS A 234 -5.34 17.67 6.06
CA LYS A 234 -4.73 17.04 4.87
C LYS A 234 -5.60 16.03 4.14
N ASN A 235 -5.11 15.57 2.99
CA ASN A 235 -5.64 14.37 2.35
C ASN A 235 -5.13 13.11 3.08
N GLY A 236 -5.98 12.14 3.38
CA GLY A 236 -5.53 10.86 3.94
C GLY A 236 -4.70 10.08 2.92
N VAL A 237 -5.33 9.71 1.81
CA VAL A 237 -4.72 8.95 0.73
C VAL A 237 -4.86 9.71 -0.58
N ALA A 238 -3.77 9.91 -1.30
CA ALA A 238 -3.80 10.43 -2.67
C ALA A 238 -3.55 9.31 -3.67
N ILE A 239 -4.42 9.25 -4.66
CA ILE A 239 -4.26 8.44 -5.86
C ILE A 239 -3.91 9.40 -7.01
N ASN A 240 -2.64 9.39 -7.44
CA ASN A 240 -2.12 10.26 -8.49
C ASN A 240 -1.42 9.43 -9.57
N SER A 241 -2.11 9.03 -10.63
CA SER A 241 -1.41 8.36 -11.73
C SER A 241 -0.75 9.39 -12.65
N ALA A 242 0.54 9.61 -12.42
CA ALA A 242 1.38 10.35 -13.36
C ALA A 242 1.71 9.40 -14.52
N ALA A 243 0.98 9.50 -15.64
CA ALA A 243 1.36 9.22 -17.03
C ALA A 243 2.24 7.99 -17.42
N LEU A 244 2.54 7.04 -16.53
CA LEU A 244 3.67 6.11 -16.71
C LEU A 244 3.28 4.65 -16.92
N HIS A 245 2.00 4.27 -16.82
CA HIS A 245 1.57 2.86 -16.95
C HIS A 245 0.28 2.69 -17.75
N ASP A 246 0.25 1.66 -18.60
CA ASP A 246 -0.85 1.36 -19.54
C ASP A 246 -2.17 0.97 -18.85
N SER A 247 -2.14 0.66 -17.55
CA SER A 247 -3.30 0.49 -16.64
C SER A 247 -2.79 0.54 -15.19
N VAL A 248 -3.62 0.99 -14.24
CA VAL A 248 -3.28 0.99 -12.82
C VAL A 248 -4.43 0.37 -12.02
N HIS A 249 -4.11 -0.65 -11.23
CA HIS A 249 -4.98 -1.27 -10.23
C HIS A 249 -4.48 -0.88 -8.84
N LEU A 250 -5.29 -0.14 -8.08
CA LEU A 250 -4.93 0.29 -6.72
C LEU A 250 -5.93 -0.24 -5.71
N TYR A 251 -5.42 -0.58 -4.52
CA TYR A 251 -6.22 -1.22 -3.48
C TYR A 251 -6.14 -0.44 -2.17
N ILE A 252 -7.29 -0.07 -1.64
CA ILE A 252 -7.45 0.42 -0.27
C ILE A 252 -8.45 -0.50 0.40
N ASP A 253 -7.97 -1.33 1.34
CA ASP A 253 -8.74 -2.45 1.87
C ASP A 253 -8.64 -2.53 3.39
N SER A 254 -9.77 -2.64 4.08
CA SER A 254 -9.82 -2.85 5.53
C SER A 254 -9.12 -1.73 6.32
N CYS A 255 -9.20 -0.48 5.85
CA CYS A 255 -8.59 0.69 6.50
C CYS A 255 -9.63 1.56 7.21
N VAL A 256 -9.17 2.33 8.19
CA VAL A 256 -9.91 3.48 8.73
C VAL A 256 -9.22 4.75 8.26
N ILE A 257 -9.96 5.66 7.63
CA ILE A 257 -9.46 6.98 7.22
C ILE A 257 -10.30 8.02 7.95
N THR A 258 -9.67 8.82 8.81
CA THR A 258 -10.38 9.68 9.76
C THR A 258 -9.67 11.01 9.96
N ASP A 259 -10.40 12.04 10.38
CA ASP A 259 -9.83 13.35 10.74
C ASP A 259 -9.00 13.92 9.59
N CYS A 260 -9.54 13.93 8.37
CA CYS A 260 -8.85 14.41 7.16
C CYS A 260 -9.69 15.47 6.45
N TYR A 261 -9.05 16.44 5.78
CA TYR A 261 -9.78 17.36 4.90
C TYR A 261 -10.43 16.61 3.72
N VAL A 262 -9.68 15.70 3.08
CA VAL A 262 -10.24 14.69 2.17
C VAL A 262 -9.73 13.32 2.59
N GLY A 263 -10.60 12.35 2.83
CA GLY A 263 -10.17 10.99 3.15
C GLY A 263 -9.33 10.37 2.03
N ILE A 264 -9.92 10.25 0.83
CA ILE A 264 -9.24 9.77 -0.38
C ILE A 264 -9.45 10.77 -1.52
N VAL A 265 -8.35 11.26 -2.09
CA VAL A 265 -8.39 12.07 -3.30
C VAL A 265 -7.94 11.24 -4.50
N ILE A 266 -8.70 11.31 -5.58
CA ILE A 266 -8.37 10.70 -6.87
C ILE A 266 -8.15 11.85 -7.86
N SER A 267 -6.91 12.02 -8.31
CA SER A 267 -6.46 13.12 -9.19
C SER A 267 -5.47 12.64 -10.28
N ALA A 268 -5.32 13.42 -11.37
CA ALA A 268 -4.42 13.27 -12.53
C ALA A 268 -5.06 12.77 -13.85
N PRO A 269 -4.53 13.16 -15.04
CA PRO A 269 -5.01 12.68 -16.33
C PRO A 269 -4.61 11.22 -16.53
N LEU A 270 -5.57 10.33 -16.33
CA LEU A 270 -5.42 8.91 -16.48
C LEU A 270 -5.47 8.53 -17.97
N LYS A 271 -4.32 8.22 -18.57
CA LYS A 271 -4.23 7.87 -20.01
C LYS A 271 -4.84 6.50 -20.40
N SER A 272 -5.44 5.77 -19.46
CA SER A 272 -5.92 4.40 -19.62
C SER A 272 -7.09 4.08 -18.67
N PRO A 273 -7.85 2.99 -18.84
CA PRO A 273 -8.78 2.56 -17.81
C PRO A 273 -8.01 2.29 -16.52
N ASN A 274 -8.34 3.02 -15.46
CA ASN A 274 -7.82 2.77 -14.12
C ASN A 274 -8.90 2.12 -13.29
N TYR A 275 -8.51 1.14 -12.50
CA TYR A 275 -9.39 0.41 -11.61
C TYR A 275 -8.97 0.67 -10.17
N PHE A 276 -9.81 1.39 -9.45
CA PHE A 276 -9.61 1.66 -8.04
C PHE A 276 -10.55 0.77 -7.25
N ASP A 277 -10.00 -0.19 -6.49
CA ASP A 277 -10.75 -1.06 -5.59
C ASP A 277 -10.63 -0.51 -4.17
N ILE A 278 -11.71 0.13 -3.70
CA ILE A 278 -11.82 0.72 -2.37
C ILE A 278 -12.87 -0.09 -1.61
N ARG A 279 -12.45 -0.98 -0.73
CA ARG A 279 -13.37 -1.90 -0.06
C ARG A 279 -13.12 -2.13 1.41
N ASP A 280 -14.20 -2.49 2.12
CA ASP A 280 -14.15 -2.88 3.52
C ASP A 280 -13.58 -1.77 4.43
N ASN A 281 -13.74 -0.50 4.04
CA ASN A 281 -13.16 0.64 4.75
C ASN A 281 -14.17 1.37 5.65
N ILE A 282 -13.65 2.15 6.59
CA ILE A 282 -14.42 3.17 7.31
C ILE A 282 -13.77 4.52 7.01
N ILE A 283 -14.54 5.44 6.44
CA ILE A 283 -14.13 6.82 6.19
C ILE A 283 -15.03 7.73 7.03
N ARG A 284 -14.46 8.44 8.00
CA ARG A 284 -15.28 9.20 8.96
C ARG A 284 -14.63 10.48 9.41
N ASP A 285 -15.43 11.41 9.92
CA ASP A 285 -14.94 12.64 10.54
C ASP A 285 -13.97 13.40 9.60
N CYS A 286 -14.27 13.37 8.30
CA CYS A 286 -13.51 14.03 7.25
C CYS A 286 -14.36 15.16 6.66
N ASN A 287 -13.76 16.24 6.15
CA ASN A 287 -14.57 17.24 5.45
C ASN A 287 -15.18 16.64 4.15
N TYR A 288 -14.37 15.93 3.38
CA TYR A 288 -14.85 15.05 2.30
C TYR A 288 -14.38 13.62 2.53
N GLY A 289 -15.23 12.62 2.30
CA GLY A 289 -14.82 11.22 2.37
C GLY A 289 -13.92 10.84 1.18
N ILE A 290 -14.49 10.85 -0.02
CA ILE A 290 -13.78 10.64 -1.30
C ILE A 290 -14.05 11.83 -2.22
N VAL A 291 -13.01 12.38 -2.84
CA VAL A 291 -13.13 13.34 -3.93
C VAL A 291 -12.47 12.78 -5.17
N THR A 292 -13.20 12.74 -6.28
CA THR A 292 -12.64 12.45 -7.60
C THR A 292 -12.73 13.65 -8.51
N THR A 293 -11.58 13.98 -9.10
CA THR A 293 -11.36 15.16 -9.94
C THR A 293 -11.09 14.80 -11.40
N VAL A 294 -11.20 13.51 -11.74
CA VAL A 294 -10.56 12.91 -12.92
C VAL A 294 -11.55 12.64 -14.05
N VAL A 295 -10.97 12.50 -15.25
CA VAL A 295 -11.55 12.11 -16.55
C VAL A 295 -11.25 10.61 -16.77
N ARG A 296 -12.26 9.77 -17.08
CA ARG A 296 -12.12 8.32 -17.42
C ARG A 296 -11.65 7.35 -16.32
N SER A 297 -12.05 7.56 -15.07
CA SER A 297 -11.76 6.60 -13.98
C SER A 297 -12.92 5.62 -13.76
N LYS A 298 -12.61 4.36 -13.46
CA LYS A 298 -13.56 3.42 -12.86
C LYS A 298 -13.15 3.16 -11.41
N ALA A 299 -13.97 3.60 -10.46
CA ALA A 299 -13.76 3.28 -9.05
C ALA A 299 -14.88 2.34 -8.59
N ALA A 300 -14.49 1.18 -8.10
CA ALA A 300 -15.38 0.26 -7.40
C ALA A 300 -15.22 0.53 -5.90
N ILE A 301 -16.30 0.98 -5.27
CA ILE A 301 -16.34 1.30 -3.84
C ILE A 301 -17.37 0.37 -3.22
N SER A 302 -16.92 -0.51 -2.33
CA SER A 302 -17.82 -1.51 -1.73
C SER A 302 -17.60 -1.73 -0.26
N ASN A 303 -18.64 -2.16 0.47
CA ASN A 303 -18.57 -2.45 1.90
C ASN A 303 -17.94 -1.31 2.72
N THR A 304 -18.05 -0.06 2.25
CA THR A 304 -17.39 1.09 2.85
C THR A 304 -18.41 1.89 3.64
N ARG A 305 -18.03 2.27 4.86
CA ARG A 305 -18.86 3.09 5.75
C ARG A 305 -18.36 4.52 5.74
N PHE A 306 -19.22 5.45 5.34
CA PHE A 306 -18.99 6.88 5.41
C PHE A 306 -19.79 7.48 6.56
N ILE A 307 -19.11 8.14 7.51
CA ILE A 307 -19.75 8.61 8.74
C ILE A 307 -19.32 10.06 9.03
N GLY A 308 -20.28 10.98 9.16
CA GLY A 308 -19.99 12.33 9.66
C GLY A 308 -19.07 13.15 8.75
N CYS A 309 -19.26 13.10 7.43
CA CYS A 309 -18.48 13.94 6.52
C CYS A 309 -19.09 15.34 6.39
N ASP A 310 -18.32 16.41 6.69
CA ASP A 310 -18.86 17.78 6.81
C ASP A 310 -19.40 18.36 5.49
N SER A 311 -18.88 17.93 4.33
CA SER A 311 -19.30 18.40 3.01
C SER A 311 -19.95 17.30 2.16
N ALA A 312 -19.27 16.19 1.92
CA ALA A 312 -19.83 15.06 1.19
C ALA A 312 -19.08 13.76 1.51
N ALA A 313 -19.80 12.64 1.57
CA ALA A 313 -19.16 11.34 1.68
C ALA A 313 -18.37 11.00 0.42
N ILE A 314 -18.99 11.21 -0.74
CA ILE A 314 -18.34 11.10 -2.05
C ILE A 314 -18.71 12.34 -2.88
N SER A 315 -17.72 12.99 -3.48
CA SER A 315 -17.93 14.09 -4.42
C SER A 315 -17.21 13.85 -5.74
N VAL A 316 -17.92 14.07 -6.85
CA VAL A 316 -17.43 13.92 -8.21
C VAL A 316 -17.53 15.26 -8.96
N GLY A 317 -16.43 15.67 -9.58
CA GLY A 317 -16.41 16.84 -10.47
C GLY A 317 -16.13 18.18 -9.77
N ASP A 318 -15.59 18.19 -8.56
CA ASP A 318 -15.28 19.42 -7.79
C ASP A 318 -14.02 20.19 -8.26
N SER A 319 -13.49 19.92 -9.47
CA SER A 319 -12.27 20.58 -9.96
C SER A 319 -12.48 21.83 -10.82
N ILE A 320 -11.66 22.84 -10.51
CA ILE A 320 -11.58 24.23 -10.97
C ILE A 320 -11.16 24.40 -12.45
N SER A 321 -11.03 23.32 -13.22
CA SER A 321 -10.68 23.39 -14.64
C SER A 321 -11.00 22.08 -15.37
N GLY A 322 -12.20 21.98 -15.95
CA GLY A 322 -12.49 21.12 -17.09
C GLY A 322 -12.63 19.62 -16.84
N ALA A 323 -13.37 19.20 -15.81
CA ALA A 323 -13.80 17.80 -15.70
C ALA A 323 -14.78 17.43 -16.86
N ASP A 324 -14.64 16.23 -17.40
CA ASP A 324 -15.41 15.61 -18.49
C ASP A 324 -16.23 14.43 -17.92
N ASP A 325 -17.32 14.04 -18.58
CA ASP A 325 -18.44 13.24 -18.04
C ASP A 325 -18.13 11.74 -17.90
N SER A 326 -16.85 11.37 -17.99
CA SER A 326 -16.41 9.98 -18.19
C SER A 326 -15.97 9.25 -16.92
N THR A 327 -16.06 9.87 -15.74
CA THR A 327 -15.84 9.15 -14.47
C THR A 327 -17.04 8.28 -14.14
N SER A 328 -16.78 7.01 -13.81
CA SER A 328 -17.80 6.01 -13.46
C SER A 328 -17.50 5.43 -12.08
N LEU A 329 -18.43 5.63 -11.15
CA LEU A 329 -18.41 5.02 -9.83
C LEU A 329 -19.34 3.80 -9.82
N GLN A 330 -18.85 2.69 -9.29
CA GLN A 330 -19.65 1.53 -8.91
C GLN A 330 -19.69 1.48 -7.40
N LEU A 331 -20.85 1.81 -6.83
CA LEU A 331 -21.09 1.82 -5.41
C LEU A 331 -21.88 0.56 -5.07
N THR A 332 -21.40 -0.24 -4.12
CA THR A 332 -22.06 -1.48 -3.75
C THR A 332 -21.97 -1.78 -2.27
N ASN A 333 -23.11 -1.97 -1.60
CA ASN A 333 -23.17 -2.30 -0.17
C ASN A 333 -22.41 -1.31 0.71
N ASN A 334 -22.47 -0.02 0.39
CA ASN A 334 -21.90 1.03 1.21
C ASN A 334 -22.94 1.58 2.20
N TYR A 335 -22.46 2.19 3.27
CA TYR A 335 -23.29 2.80 4.30
C TYR A 335 -22.89 4.26 4.49
N PHE A 336 -23.83 5.17 4.29
CA PHE A 336 -23.65 6.62 4.41
C PHE A 336 -24.49 7.14 5.57
N SER A 337 -23.87 7.79 6.55
CA SER A 337 -24.58 8.36 7.70
C SER A 337 -23.98 9.65 8.22
N GLY A 338 -24.80 10.64 8.59
CA GLY A 338 -24.33 11.89 9.21
C GLY A 338 -23.51 12.79 8.28
N CYS A 339 -23.47 12.51 6.98
CA CYS A 339 -22.75 13.33 6.01
C CYS A 339 -23.64 14.47 5.51
N TYR A 340 -23.04 15.59 5.09
CA TYR A 340 -23.82 16.69 4.53
C TYR A 340 -24.50 16.30 3.21
N TYR A 341 -23.72 15.78 2.27
CA TYR A 341 -24.24 14.96 1.17
C TYR A 341 -23.75 13.52 1.31
N GLY A 342 -24.61 12.54 1.00
CA GLY A 342 -24.17 11.16 0.80
C GLY A 342 -23.28 11.09 -0.44
N VAL A 343 -23.87 11.31 -1.62
CA VAL A 343 -23.10 11.40 -2.87
C VAL A 343 -23.45 12.67 -3.61
N ARG A 344 -22.43 13.45 -3.99
CA ARG A 344 -22.56 14.64 -4.82
C ARG A 344 -21.95 14.40 -6.20
N LEU A 345 -22.75 14.54 -7.24
CA LEU A 345 -22.34 14.37 -8.64
C LEU A 345 -22.55 15.68 -9.39
N LYS A 346 -21.48 16.46 -9.58
CA LYS A 346 -21.51 17.57 -10.55
C LYS A 346 -21.24 17.11 -11.97
N LYS A 347 -20.53 15.99 -12.11
CA LYS A 347 -20.15 15.39 -13.38
C LYS A 347 -20.04 13.88 -13.22
N GLY A 348 -20.01 13.17 -14.34
CA GLY A 348 -19.79 11.73 -14.37
C GLY A 348 -21.00 10.94 -13.87
N HIS A 349 -20.82 9.62 -13.82
CA HIS A 349 -21.87 8.66 -13.57
C HIS A 349 -21.60 7.85 -12.31
N ALA A 350 -22.62 7.60 -11.50
CA ALA A 350 -22.55 6.65 -10.40
C ALA A 350 -23.67 5.60 -10.50
N VAL A 351 -23.28 4.34 -10.37
CA VAL A 351 -24.19 3.19 -10.30
C VAL A 351 -24.25 2.74 -8.85
N PHE A 352 -25.45 2.70 -8.27
CA PHE A 352 -25.69 2.35 -6.88
C PHE A 352 -26.34 0.97 -6.77
N ALA A 353 -25.85 0.15 -5.84
CA ALA A 353 -26.38 -1.19 -5.62
C ALA A 353 -26.28 -1.60 -4.13
N ALA A 354 -27.41 -1.85 -3.48
CA ALA A 354 -27.51 -2.22 -2.07
C ALA A 354 -26.87 -1.20 -1.12
N ASP A 355 -26.77 0.06 -1.54
CA ASP A 355 -26.24 1.13 -0.71
C ASP A 355 -27.30 1.63 0.28
N THR A 356 -26.87 2.01 1.48
CA THR A 356 -27.72 2.55 2.55
C THR A 356 -27.36 3.99 2.83
N LEU A 357 -28.33 4.90 2.75
CA LEU A 357 -28.18 6.31 3.11
C LEU A 357 -29.15 6.65 4.24
N THR A 358 -28.67 7.26 5.32
CA THR A 358 -29.49 7.61 6.49
C THR A 358 -28.93 8.83 7.19
N ASP A 359 -29.77 9.62 7.85
CA ASP A 359 -29.38 10.74 8.72
C ASP A 359 -28.43 11.73 8.03
N MET A 360 -28.74 12.08 6.78
CA MET A 360 -28.00 13.10 6.01
C MET A 360 -28.33 14.49 6.55
N ILE A 361 -27.40 15.44 6.41
CA ILE A 361 -27.62 16.83 6.86
C ILE A 361 -28.34 17.66 5.79
N ALA A 362 -28.06 17.42 4.50
CA ALA A 362 -28.67 18.16 3.40
C ALA A 362 -29.34 17.27 2.34
N ALA A 363 -28.66 16.23 1.85
CA ALA A 363 -29.27 15.29 0.91
C ALA A 363 -28.60 13.92 0.89
N GLY A 364 -29.36 12.90 0.49
CA GLY A 364 -28.80 11.58 0.18
C GLY A 364 -27.91 11.66 -1.04
N ILE A 365 -28.51 11.96 -2.19
CA ILE A 365 -27.81 12.09 -3.48
C ILE A 365 -28.14 13.44 -4.07
N ARG A 366 -27.11 14.19 -4.46
CA ARG A 366 -27.25 15.49 -5.12
C ARG A 366 -26.57 15.45 -6.48
N ILE A 367 -27.35 15.68 -7.53
CA ILE A 367 -26.94 15.61 -8.92
C ILE A 367 -27.06 17.02 -9.49
N GLU A 368 -26.01 17.52 -10.12
CA GLU A 368 -25.88 18.88 -10.64
C GLU A 368 -25.20 18.83 -11.99
N GLN A 369 -25.40 19.86 -12.83
CA GLN A 369 -24.70 20.01 -14.12
C GLN A 369 -24.78 18.73 -14.97
N ASP A 370 -23.64 18.13 -15.32
CA ASP A 370 -23.52 16.95 -16.19
C ASP A 370 -23.41 15.65 -15.37
N GLY A 371 -23.77 15.69 -14.07
CA GLY A 371 -23.81 14.53 -13.20
C GLY A 371 -24.99 13.61 -13.50
N ASN A 372 -24.82 12.31 -13.29
CA ASN A 372 -25.88 11.34 -13.50
C ASN A 372 -25.76 10.16 -12.51
N ALA A 373 -26.89 9.73 -11.97
CA ALA A 373 -26.98 8.58 -11.09
C ALA A 373 -27.90 7.50 -11.69
N PHE A 374 -27.49 6.25 -11.52
CA PHE A 374 -28.32 5.10 -11.78
C PHE A 374 -28.53 4.34 -10.47
N LEU A 375 -29.76 4.36 -9.96
CA LEU A 375 -30.15 3.70 -8.72
C LEU A 375 -31.06 2.50 -8.98
N GLY A 376 -31.10 2.02 -10.22
CA GLY A 376 -31.84 0.82 -10.60
C GLY A 376 -32.87 1.05 -11.70
N SER A 377 -33.13 -0.03 -12.44
CA SER A 377 -34.17 -0.12 -13.47
C SER A 377 -34.87 -1.48 -13.45
N ASN A 378 -35.89 -1.66 -14.28
CA ASN A 378 -36.60 -2.92 -14.53
C ASN A 378 -35.71 -4.14 -14.84
N ASN A 379 -34.45 -3.95 -15.25
CA ASN A 379 -33.53 -5.04 -15.60
C ASN A 379 -32.28 -5.11 -14.69
N SER A 380 -32.16 -4.20 -13.72
CA SER A 380 -31.01 -4.13 -12.81
C SER A 380 -31.46 -3.42 -11.53
N HIS A 381 -31.77 -4.16 -10.48
CA HIS A 381 -32.24 -3.55 -9.23
C HIS A 381 -31.09 -2.83 -8.52
N GLY A 382 -31.35 -1.59 -8.10
CA GLY A 382 -30.48 -0.90 -7.16
C GLY A 382 -30.55 -1.55 -5.79
N ASN A 383 -31.74 -1.85 -5.26
CA ASN A 383 -31.94 -2.31 -3.88
C ASN A 383 -31.33 -1.36 -2.83
N ASN A 384 -31.24 -0.07 -3.14
CA ASN A 384 -30.71 0.91 -2.20
C ASN A 384 -31.77 1.25 -1.14
N TYR A 385 -31.31 1.63 0.05
CA TYR A 385 -32.15 1.94 1.20
C TYR A 385 -31.95 3.41 1.62
N PHE A 386 -33.00 4.22 1.46
CA PHE A 386 -33.07 5.57 2.01
C PHE A 386 -33.81 5.50 3.35
N GLY A 387 -33.05 5.61 4.44
CA GLY A 387 -33.48 5.37 5.81
C GLY A 387 -34.02 6.60 6.55
N THR A 388 -33.63 6.74 7.81
CA THR A 388 -34.11 7.82 8.68
C THR A 388 -33.48 9.16 8.32
N GLY A 389 -34.05 10.25 8.85
CA GLY A 389 -33.49 11.61 8.72
C GLY A 389 -33.87 12.37 7.44
N PHE A 390 -34.48 11.72 6.45
CA PHE A 390 -35.02 12.41 5.28
C PHE A 390 -36.36 13.10 5.58
N SER A 391 -36.63 14.19 4.89
CA SER A 391 -37.83 15.03 4.99
C SER A 391 -37.95 15.97 3.79
N SER A 392 -39.01 16.78 3.73
CA SER A 392 -39.20 17.81 2.70
C SER A 392 -38.05 18.82 2.58
N THR A 393 -37.26 19.01 3.64
CA THR A 393 -36.07 19.88 3.64
C THR A 393 -34.73 19.14 3.47
N ILE A 394 -34.73 17.81 3.68
CA ILE A 394 -33.56 16.94 3.55
C ILE A 394 -33.98 15.77 2.66
N ARG A 395 -33.91 15.96 1.36
CA ARG A 395 -34.48 15.01 0.39
C ARG A 395 -33.53 13.82 0.12
N CYS A 396 -34.11 12.69 -0.28
CA CYS A 396 -33.36 11.50 -0.67
C CYS A 396 -32.53 11.78 -1.93
N ILE A 397 -33.15 12.42 -2.92
CA ILE A 397 -32.53 12.77 -4.19
C ILE A 397 -32.82 14.24 -4.49
N TYR A 398 -31.78 15.00 -4.84
CA TYR A 398 -31.88 16.25 -5.58
C TYR A 398 -31.34 16.03 -6.98
N ASN A 399 -32.23 16.05 -7.98
CA ASN A 399 -31.84 16.15 -9.37
C ASN A 399 -31.91 17.61 -9.81
N LEU A 400 -30.75 18.23 -9.97
CA LEU A 400 -30.58 19.57 -10.54
C LEU A 400 -29.86 19.51 -11.89
N SER A 401 -29.63 18.30 -12.41
CA SER A 401 -29.17 18.05 -13.78
C SER A 401 -30.38 18.04 -14.71
N PRO A 402 -30.23 18.43 -16.00
CA PRO A 402 -31.30 18.31 -16.99
C PRO A 402 -31.62 16.85 -17.37
N ASP A 403 -30.78 15.89 -16.98
CA ASP A 403 -30.95 14.49 -17.36
C ASP A 403 -31.98 13.76 -16.48
N THR A 404 -32.71 12.83 -17.09
CA THR A 404 -33.60 11.91 -16.37
C THR A 404 -32.79 10.88 -15.58
N ILE A 405 -33.21 10.65 -14.34
CA ILE A 405 -32.59 9.71 -13.39
C ILE A 405 -33.50 8.50 -13.17
N TYR A 406 -32.92 7.31 -13.13
CA TYR A 406 -33.67 6.07 -12.87
C TYR A 406 -33.38 5.56 -11.45
N ALA A 407 -34.44 5.45 -10.65
CA ALA A 407 -34.38 5.06 -9.24
C ALA A 407 -35.41 3.98 -8.88
N GLN A 408 -35.53 2.96 -9.71
CA GLN A 408 -36.48 1.87 -9.51
C GLN A 408 -35.94 0.80 -8.54
N TYR A 409 -36.83 0.12 -7.82
CA TYR A 409 -36.50 -0.97 -6.89
C TYR A 409 -35.58 -0.54 -5.75
N ASN A 410 -35.88 0.59 -5.13
CA ASN A 410 -35.25 1.08 -3.91
C ASN A 410 -36.27 1.09 -2.78
N THR A 411 -35.79 1.04 -1.54
CA THR A 411 -36.62 1.24 -0.35
C THR A 411 -36.58 2.71 0.04
N TRP A 412 -37.76 3.31 0.18
CA TRP A 412 -37.93 4.73 0.43
C TRP A 412 -38.59 5.01 1.79
N PRO A 413 -38.53 6.25 2.29
CA PRO A 413 -39.19 6.63 3.55
C PRO A 413 -40.73 6.56 3.53
N SER A 414 -41.35 6.63 2.34
CA SER A 414 -42.79 6.48 2.13
C SER A 414 -43.08 5.40 1.08
N ALA A 415 -44.24 4.75 1.18
CA ALA A 415 -44.75 3.85 0.14
C ALA A 415 -45.70 4.55 -0.85
N ASP A 416 -46.16 5.76 -0.51
CA ASP A 416 -47.05 6.56 -1.35
C ASP A 416 -46.23 7.38 -2.35
N SER A 417 -46.46 7.15 -3.65
CA SER A 417 -45.72 7.78 -4.75
C SER A 417 -45.84 9.30 -4.74
N SER A 418 -47.01 9.87 -4.45
CA SER A 418 -47.22 11.32 -4.39
C SER A 418 -46.48 11.99 -3.23
N THR A 419 -46.40 11.30 -2.10
CA THR A 419 -45.64 11.76 -0.92
C THR A 419 -44.14 11.66 -1.20
N LEU A 420 -43.68 10.59 -1.87
CA LEU A 420 -42.28 10.45 -2.26
C LEU A 420 -41.83 11.58 -3.18
N ASP A 421 -42.63 11.86 -4.19
CA ASP A 421 -42.40 12.91 -5.16
C ASP A 421 -42.25 14.28 -4.48
N THR A 422 -43.26 14.68 -3.71
CA THR A 422 -43.33 16.04 -3.12
C THR A 422 -42.41 16.25 -1.92
N GLU A 423 -42.15 15.23 -1.12
CA GLU A 423 -41.38 15.36 0.13
C GLU A 423 -39.95 14.81 0.05
N TYR A 424 -39.65 13.83 -0.80
CA TYR A 424 -38.38 13.10 -0.73
C TYR A 424 -37.52 13.18 -2.00
N ILE A 425 -38.08 13.69 -3.09
CA ILE A 425 -37.40 13.86 -4.38
C ILE A 425 -37.49 15.34 -4.77
N TYR A 426 -36.43 15.90 -5.35
CA TYR A 426 -36.46 17.23 -5.98
C TYR A 426 -36.04 17.08 -7.42
N ASP A 427 -36.92 17.43 -8.36
CA ASP A 427 -36.68 17.26 -9.79
C ASP A 427 -37.38 18.31 -10.66
N ASP A 428 -38.03 17.90 -11.76
CA ASP A 428 -38.63 18.78 -12.76
C ASP A 428 -39.93 19.43 -12.29
N ASP A 429 -40.63 18.82 -11.33
CA ASP A 429 -41.86 19.38 -10.78
C ASP A 429 -41.61 20.57 -9.84
N GLU A 430 -40.48 20.60 -9.11
CA GLU A 430 -40.07 21.80 -8.37
C GLU A 430 -39.21 22.76 -9.16
N ASN A 431 -38.54 22.29 -10.21
CA ASN A 431 -37.70 23.11 -11.07
C ASN A 431 -37.71 22.59 -12.50
N GLY A 432 -38.52 23.19 -13.38
CA GLY A 432 -38.65 22.77 -14.78
C GLY A 432 -37.39 22.89 -15.67
N SER A 433 -36.23 23.26 -15.12
CA SER A 433 -34.93 23.13 -15.79
C SER A 433 -34.18 21.84 -15.42
N SER A 434 -34.63 21.13 -14.39
CA SER A 434 -34.10 19.81 -14.01
C SER A 434 -34.78 18.72 -14.85
N GLY A 435 -34.18 17.54 -14.91
CA GLY A 435 -34.80 16.35 -15.45
C GLY A 435 -35.59 15.59 -14.37
N ALA A 436 -36.55 14.78 -14.81
CA ALA A 436 -37.36 13.94 -13.92
C ALA A 436 -36.55 12.84 -13.20
N VAL A 437 -37.03 12.42 -12.03
CA VAL A 437 -36.61 11.19 -11.36
C VAL A 437 -37.68 10.12 -11.57
N ILE A 438 -37.35 9.06 -12.29
CA ILE A 438 -38.23 7.93 -12.53
C ILE A 438 -38.03 6.90 -11.42
N PHE A 439 -38.93 6.87 -10.45
CA PHE A 439 -38.90 5.94 -9.32
C PHE A 439 -40.08 4.95 -9.37
N LEU A 440 -39.94 3.86 -8.62
CA LEU A 440 -41.01 2.89 -8.36
C LEU A 440 -40.98 2.56 -6.86
N PRO A 441 -42.00 2.95 -6.07
CA PRO A 441 -42.11 2.55 -4.67
C PRO A 441 -42.29 1.03 -4.55
N VAL A 442 -41.87 0.45 -3.42
CA VAL A 442 -42.11 -0.98 -3.17
C VAL A 442 -43.60 -1.18 -2.89
N GLY A 443 -44.30 -1.88 -3.79
CA GLY A 443 -45.70 -2.29 -3.60
C GLY A 443 -46.71 -1.75 -4.61
N GLU A 444 -46.28 -0.99 -5.63
CA GLU A 444 -47.10 -0.58 -6.79
C GLU A 444 -46.78 -1.37 -8.06
#